data_AF-I0H9I8-F1
#
_entry.id   AF-I0H9I8-F1
#
_cell.length_a   1.000
_cell.length_b   1.000
_cell.length_c   1.000
_cell.angle_alpha   90.00
_cell.angle_beta   90.00
_cell.angle_gamma   90.00
#
_symmetry.space_group_name_H-M   'P 1'
#
loop_
_entity.id
_entity.type
_entity.pdbx_description
1 polymer ?
#
loop_
_entity_poly.entity_id
_entity_poly.type
_entity_poly.pdbx_seq_one_letter_code
_entity_poly.pdbx_strand_id
1 'polypeptide(L)'
;MNEMGAVDNEARRQVVGALTRLAQSTDYRDRADAGRSLASFADVPGAHEPLRRLLLDVTDTFVTRATAEALLRRQDAAGLAAVASALAEADFNHMTWIHTAVLDVFGVFAREGYRTRHH
;
A
#
# COMPACT_ATOMS: atom_id res chain seq x y z
N MET A 1 22.90 19.47 4.27
CA MET A 1 22.56 18.05 4.48
C MET A 1 23.48 17.54 5.58
N ASN A 2 22.95 17.16 6.75
CA ASN A 2 23.75 16.72 7.90
C ASN A 2 24.02 15.20 7.79
N GLU A 3 25.18 14.75 8.25
CA GLU A 3 25.63 13.35 8.29
C GLU A 3 24.57 12.41 8.90
N MET A 4 23.89 12.85 9.97
CA MET A 4 22.78 12.10 10.58
C MET A 4 21.59 11.89 9.61
N GLY A 5 21.26 12.89 8.79
CA GLY A 5 20.20 12.78 7.78
C GLY A 5 20.62 11.93 6.57
N ALA A 6 21.92 11.81 6.30
CA ALA A 6 22.43 10.89 5.27
C ALA A 6 22.38 9.42 5.76
N VAL A 7 22.73 9.19 7.04
CA VAL A 7 22.64 7.86 7.67
C VAL A 7 21.19 7.37 7.78
N ASP A 8 20.25 8.25 8.16
CA ASP A 8 18.82 7.91 8.20
C ASP A 8 18.26 7.52 6.82
N ASN A 9 18.62 8.28 5.77
CA ASN A 9 18.24 7.94 4.41
C ASN A 9 18.83 6.61 3.94
N GLU A 10 20.07 6.31 4.31
CA GLU A 10 20.69 5.01 4.00
C GLU A 10 19.97 3.86 4.70
N ALA A 11 19.66 3.99 5.98
CA ALA A 11 18.89 3.00 6.71
C ALA A 11 17.50 2.77 6.08
N ARG A 12 16.79 3.84 5.70
CA ARG A 12 15.50 3.76 4.98
C ARG A 12 15.65 2.98 3.67
N ARG A 13 16.71 3.25 2.88
CA ARG A 13 16.99 2.51 1.63
C ARG A 13 17.27 1.03 1.87
N GLN A 14 18.02 0.70 2.92
CA GLN A 14 18.32 -0.70 3.27
C GLN A 14 17.06 -1.47 3.69
N VAL A 15 16.17 -0.85 4.49
CA VAL A 15 14.88 -1.45 4.86
C VAL A 15 14.03 -1.69 3.62
N VAL A 16 13.90 -0.72 2.73
CA VAL A 16 13.18 -0.89 1.46
C VAL A 16 13.79 -2.04 0.64
N GLY A 17 15.12 -2.16 0.59
CA GLY A 17 15.79 -3.27 -0.09
C GLY A 17 15.51 -4.65 0.54
N ALA A 18 15.41 -4.73 1.87
CA ALA A 18 15.05 -5.96 2.57
C ALA A 18 13.59 -6.36 2.30
N LEU A 19 12.66 -5.41 2.42
CA LEU A 19 11.24 -5.66 2.16
C LEU A 19 10.96 -5.98 0.69
N THR A 20 11.71 -5.40 -0.24
CA THR A 20 11.62 -5.74 -1.67
C THR A 20 11.98 -7.21 -1.93
N ARG A 21 12.94 -7.77 -1.18
CA ARG A 21 13.25 -9.21 -1.25
C ARG A 21 12.13 -10.06 -0.66
N LEU A 22 11.54 -9.64 0.46
CA LEU A 22 10.38 -10.33 1.05
C LEU A 22 9.17 -10.33 0.09
N ALA A 23 8.96 -9.23 -0.64
CA ALA A 23 7.92 -9.10 -1.66
C ALA A 23 8.06 -10.08 -2.84
N GLN A 24 9.22 -10.74 -2.98
CA GLN A 24 9.46 -11.76 -4.01
C GLN A 24 9.24 -13.20 -3.50
N SER A 25 8.80 -13.37 -2.24
CA SER A 25 8.51 -14.69 -1.68
C SER A 25 7.40 -15.41 -2.45
N THR A 26 7.52 -16.73 -2.54
CA THR A 26 6.45 -17.58 -3.09
C THR A 26 5.26 -17.68 -2.14
N ASP A 27 5.46 -17.48 -0.83
CA ASP A 27 4.36 -17.40 0.13
C ASP A 27 3.66 -16.03 0.02
N TYR A 28 2.35 -16.05 -0.20
CA TYR A 28 1.54 -14.84 -0.30
C TYR A 28 1.48 -14.07 1.02
N ARG A 29 1.66 -14.73 2.17
CA ARG A 29 1.67 -14.07 3.49
C ARG A 29 2.87 -13.15 3.64
N ASP A 30 4.05 -13.63 3.25
CA ASP A 30 5.28 -12.85 3.21
C ASP A 30 5.12 -11.63 2.31
N ARG A 31 4.53 -11.81 1.12
CA ARG A 31 4.26 -10.70 0.19
C ARG A 31 3.28 -9.68 0.77
N ALA A 32 2.23 -10.13 1.45
CA ALA A 32 1.29 -9.24 2.13
C ALA A 32 1.95 -8.47 3.28
N ASP A 33 2.81 -9.11 4.07
CA ASP A 33 3.57 -8.45 5.14
C ASP A 33 4.61 -7.47 4.60
N ALA A 34 5.24 -7.79 3.48
CA ALA A 34 6.09 -6.87 2.73
C ALA A 34 5.29 -5.65 2.27
N GLY A 35 4.08 -5.83 1.73
CA GLY A 35 3.21 -4.74 1.28
C GLY A 35 2.79 -3.81 2.42
N ARG A 36 2.36 -4.39 3.55
CA ARG A 36 2.03 -3.63 4.77
C ARG A 36 3.21 -2.81 5.28
N SER A 37 4.40 -3.41 5.27
CA SER A 37 5.62 -2.77 5.78
C SER A 37 6.16 -1.70 4.82
N LEU A 38 6.15 -1.98 3.51
CA LEU A 38 6.59 -1.04 2.46
C LEU A 38 5.69 0.18 2.38
N ALA A 39 4.42 0.06 2.75
CA ALA A 39 3.50 1.19 2.76
C ALA A 39 4.07 2.36 3.59
N SER A 40 4.74 2.11 4.71
CA SER A 40 5.39 3.15 5.54
C SER A 40 6.50 3.94 4.81
N PHE A 41 6.98 3.42 3.68
CA PHE A 41 8.04 4.01 2.87
C PHE A 41 7.55 4.44 1.48
N ALA A 42 6.24 4.64 1.30
CA ALA A 42 5.66 5.02 0.00
C ALA A 42 6.19 6.35 -0.57
N ASP A 43 6.81 7.20 0.27
CA ASP A 43 7.50 8.44 -0.13
C ASP A 43 8.93 8.19 -0.65
N VAL A 44 9.49 7.00 -0.42
CA VAL A 44 10.84 6.63 -0.85
C VAL A 44 10.78 6.12 -2.29
N PRO A 45 11.48 6.73 -3.27
CA PRO A 45 11.40 6.34 -4.67
C PRO A 45 11.68 4.85 -4.95
N GLY A 46 12.56 4.23 -4.16
CA GLY A 46 12.87 2.80 -4.27
C GLY A 46 11.72 1.86 -3.90
N ALA A 47 10.70 2.34 -3.18
CA ALA A 47 9.54 1.54 -2.78
C ALA A 47 8.42 1.51 -3.84
N HIS A 48 8.42 2.44 -4.81
CA HIS A 48 7.31 2.59 -5.75
C HIS A 48 7.09 1.33 -6.62
N GLU A 49 8.16 0.79 -7.20
CA GLU A 49 8.08 -0.40 -8.06
C GLU A 49 7.68 -1.67 -7.29
N PRO A 50 8.27 -1.98 -6.12
CA PRO A 50 7.79 -3.06 -5.25
C PRO A 50 6.32 -2.92 -4.86
N LEU A 51 5.88 -1.71 -4.45
CA LEU A 51 4.49 -1.44 -4.08
C LEU A 51 3.54 -1.64 -5.26
N ARG A 52 3.90 -1.16 -6.46
CA ARG A 52 3.10 -1.38 -7.67
C ARG A 52 2.92 -2.88 -7.95
N ARG A 53 3.99 -3.67 -7.86
CA ARG A 53 3.93 -5.12 -8.07
C ARG A 53 3.00 -5.83 -7.07
N LEU A 54 3.00 -5.41 -5.82
CA LEU A 54 2.15 -5.99 -4.77
C LEU A 54 0.69 -5.53 -4.90
N LEU A 55 0.44 -4.29 -5.31
CA LEU A 55 -0.91 -3.79 -5.65
C LEU A 55 -1.50 -4.47 -6.88
N LEU A 56 -0.65 -4.99 -7.76
CA LEU A 56 -1.03 -5.73 -8.96
C LEU A 56 -0.58 -7.19 -8.87
N ASP A 57 -0.61 -7.77 -7.67
CA ASP A 57 -0.17 -9.15 -7.46
C ASP A 57 -1.06 -10.10 -8.27
N VAL A 58 -0.48 -10.73 -9.29
CA VAL A 58 -1.19 -11.61 -10.22
C VAL A 58 -1.49 -12.98 -9.63
N THR A 59 -0.85 -13.33 -8.51
CA THR A 59 -0.90 -14.66 -7.91
C THR A 59 -1.94 -14.72 -6.80
N ASP A 60 -2.06 -13.66 -5.99
CA ASP A 60 -2.94 -13.63 -4.85
C ASP A 60 -3.55 -12.25 -4.56
N THR A 61 -4.87 -12.17 -4.64
CA THR A 61 -5.64 -10.94 -4.46
C THR A 61 -5.69 -10.46 -3.01
N PHE A 62 -5.38 -11.33 -2.03
CA PHE A 62 -5.18 -10.90 -0.65
C PHE A 62 -3.99 -9.94 -0.53
N VAL A 63 -2.90 -10.17 -1.28
CA VAL A 63 -1.72 -9.29 -1.30
C VAL A 63 -2.11 -7.91 -1.82
N THR A 64 -2.90 -7.87 -2.90
CA THR A 64 -3.44 -6.64 -3.49
C THR A 64 -4.23 -5.84 -2.46
N ARG A 65 -5.24 -6.47 -1.83
CA ARG A 65 -6.08 -5.83 -0.83
C ARG A 65 -5.28 -5.36 0.38
N ALA A 66 -4.43 -6.22 0.97
CA ALA A 66 -3.65 -5.88 2.15
C ALA A 66 -2.70 -4.69 1.91
N THR A 67 -2.07 -4.63 0.73
CA THR A 67 -1.19 -3.53 0.34
C THR A 67 -1.97 -2.24 0.13
N ALA A 68 -3.10 -2.30 -0.59
CA ALA A 68 -3.96 -1.15 -0.82
C ALA A 68 -4.49 -0.58 0.50
N GLU A 69 -5.00 -1.42 1.41
CA GLU A 69 -5.48 -0.97 2.71
C GLU A 69 -4.38 -0.27 3.53
N ALA A 70 -3.17 -0.82 3.54
CA ALA A 70 -2.04 -0.23 4.28
C ALA A 70 -1.66 1.15 3.72
N LEU A 71 -1.64 1.31 2.40
CA LEU A 71 -1.38 2.60 1.75
C LEU A 71 -2.48 3.62 2.02
N LEU A 72 -3.75 3.22 1.95
CA LEU A 72 -4.88 4.11 2.19
C LEU A 72 -4.97 4.56 3.66
N ARG A 73 -4.62 3.69 4.62
CA ARG A 73 -4.57 4.02 6.05
C ARG A 73 -3.53 5.09 6.40
N ARG A 74 -2.53 5.35 5.53
CA ARG A 74 -1.60 6.48 5.71
C ARG A 74 -2.29 7.84 5.62
N GLN A 75 -3.40 7.92 4.88
CA GLN A 75 -4.14 9.16 4.63
C GLN A 75 -3.26 10.31 4.11
N ASP A 76 -2.25 9.99 3.31
CA ASP A 76 -1.35 10.97 2.69
C ASP A 76 -1.28 10.84 1.18
N ALA A 77 -0.70 11.86 0.53
CA ALA A 77 -0.63 11.93 -0.92
C ALA A 77 0.20 10.79 -1.53
N ALA A 78 1.25 10.33 -0.84
CA ALA A 78 2.10 9.24 -1.33
C ALA A 78 1.33 7.91 -1.40
N GLY A 79 0.60 7.58 -0.32
CA GLY A 79 -0.25 6.39 -0.28
C GLY A 79 -1.36 6.43 -1.32
N LEU A 80 -2.05 7.57 -1.44
CA LEU A 80 -3.11 7.74 -2.43
C LEU A 80 -2.59 7.67 -3.87
N ALA A 81 -1.46 8.31 -4.16
CA ALA A 81 -0.85 8.30 -5.49
C ALA A 81 -0.44 6.89 -5.92
N ALA A 82 0.12 6.09 -5.00
CA ALA A 82 0.47 4.69 -5.28
C ALA A 82 -0.76 3.86 -5.66
N VAL A 83 -1.86 3.97 -4.89
CA VAL A 83 -3.10 3.24 -5.17
C VAL A 83 -3.75 3.72 -6.47
N ALA A 84 -3.81 5.03 -6.71
CA ALA A 84 -4.40 5.59 -7.93
C ALA A 84 -3.61 5.18 -9.19
N SER A 85 -2.28 5.17 -9.10
CA SER A 85 -1.42 4.73 -10.21
C SER A 85 -1.66 3.26 -10.53
N ALA A 86 -1.71 2.38 -9.51
CA ALA A 86 -2.01 0.97 -9.72
C ALA A 86 -3.43 0.76 -10.29
N LEU A 87 -4.42 1.53 -9.82
CA LEU A 87 -5.79 1.44 -10.32
C LEU A 87 -5.90 1.80 -11.82
N ALA A 88 -5.05 2.72 -12.30
CA ALA A 88 -5.01 3.07 -13.73
C ALA A 88 -4.48 1.93 -14.62
N GLU A 89 -3.71 1.00 -14.05
CA GLU A 89 -3.13 -0.17 -14.73
C GLU A 89 -3.90 -1.47 -14.45
N ALA A 90 -4.81 -1.47 -13.48
CA ALA A 90 -5.47 -2.66 -12.95
C ALA A 90 -6.39 -3.33 -13.97
N ASP A 91 -6.36 -4.66 -14.01
CA ASP A 91 -7.43 -5.44 -14.62
C ASP A 91 -8.68 -5.46 -13.70
N PHE A 92 -9.76 -6.09 -14.19
CA PHE A 92 -11.01 -6.15 -13.43
C PHE A 92 -10.89 -6.86 -12.07
N ASN A 93 -10.02 -7.87 -11.97
CA ASN A 93 -9.78 -8.58 -10.73
C ASN A 93 -9.05 -7.68 -9.73
N HIS A 94 -7.93 -7.07 -10.13
CA HIS A 94 -7.21 -6.12 -9.25
C HIS A 94 -8.08 -4.93 -8.84
N MET A 95 -8.83 -4.35 -9.80
CA MET A 95 -9.74 -3.23 -9.55
C MET A 95 -10.75 -3.57 -8.45
N THR A 96 -11.32 -4.78 -8.46
CA THR A 96 -12.31 -5.22 -7.46
C THR A 96 -11.73 -5.23 -6.05
N TRP A 97 -10.49 -5.70 -5.90
CA TRP A 97 -9.85 -5.80 -4.59
C TRP A 97 -9.31 -4.45 -4.08
N ILE A 98 -8.83 -3.59 -4.99
CA ILE A 98 -8.50 -2.20 -4.67
C ILE A 98 -9.75 -1.45 -4.22
N HIS A 99 -10.88 -1.60 -4.93
CA HIS A 99 -12.16 -0.99 -4.54
C HIS A 99 -12.66 -1.50 -3.18
N THR A 100 -12.50 -2.80 -2.91
CA THR A 100 -12.83 -3.38 -1.60
C THR A 100 -12.01 -2.73 -0.49
N ALA A 101 -10.70 -2.58 -0.68
CA ALA A 101 -9.84 -1.89 0.29
C ALA A 101 -10.27 -0.44 0.56
N VAL A 102 -10.71 0.30 -0.48
CA VAL A 102 -11.27 1.65 -0.32
C VAL A 102 -12.50 1.64 0.59
N LEU A 103 -13.42 0.69 0.38
CA LEU A 103 -14.62 0.54 1.21
C LEU A 103 -14.27 0.13 2.65
N ASP A 104 -13.28 -0.75 2.85
CA ASP A 104 -12.90 -1.17 4.19
C ASP A 104 -12.25 -0.04 4.99
N VAL A 105 -11.43 0.78 4.35
CA VAL A 105 -10.71 1.88 5.02
C VAL A 105 -11.61 3.10 5.23
N PHE A 106 -12.43 3.47 4.24
CA PHE A 106 -13.23 4.70 4.29
C PHE A 106 -14.74 4.48 4.48
N GLY A 107 -15.26 3.30 4.18
CA GLY A 107 -16.71 3.02 4.19
C GLY A 107 -17.34 3.04 5.57
N VAL A 108 -16.56 2.88 6.66
CA VAL A 108 -17.06 3.05 8.04
C VAL A 108 -17.57 4.49 8.27
N PHE A 109 -16.89 5.50 7.73
CA PHE A 109 -17.29 6.90 7.86
C PHE A 109 -18.57 7.26 7.07
N ALA A 110 -18.93 6.46 6.06
CA ALA A 110 -20.13 6.68 5.27
C ALA A 110 -21.43 6.23 5.99
N ARG A 111 -21.35 5.26 6.91
CA ARG A 111 -22.52 4.76 7.66
C ARG A 111 -22.89 5.63 8.86
N GLU A 112 -21.92 6.34 9.43
CA GLU A 112 -22.13 7.14 10.66
C GLU A 112 -22.75 8.51 10.36
N GLY A 113 -22.36 9.16 9.24
CA GLY A 113 -22.94 10.44 8.79
C GLY A 113 -24.38 10.37 8.25
N TYR A 114 -24.94 9.17 8.06
CA TYR A 114 -26.36 8.94 7.76
C TYR A 114 -27.20 8.83 9.04
N ARG A 115 -26.60 8.47 10.18
CA ARG A 115 -27.30 8.27 11.46
C ARG A 115 -27.52 9.60 12.21
N THR A 116 -26.65 10.57 12.03
CA THR A 116 -26.70 11.90 12.69
C THR A 116 -27.56 12.94 11.97
N ARG A 117 -28.09 12.65 10.77
CA ARG A 117 -28.99 13.57 10.03
C ARG A 117 -30.49 13.29 10.22
N HIS A 118 -30.84 12.38 11.12
CA HIS A 118 -32.22 11.99 11.41
C HIS A 118 -32.60 12.15 12.90
N HIS A 119 -32.07 13.19 13.57
CA HIS A 119 -32.51 13.59 14.90
C HIS A 119 -32.87 15.08 14.92
#